data_AF-A0A8S4A963-F1
#
_entry.id   AF-A0A8S4A963-F1
#
_cell.length_a   1.000
_cell.length_b   1.000
_cell.length_c   1.000
_cell.angle_alpha   90.00
_cell.angle_beta   90.00
_cell.angle_gamma   90.00
#
_symmetry.space_group_name_H-M   'P 1'
#
loop_
_entity.id
_entity.type
_entity.pdbx_description
1 polymer ?
#
loop_
_entity_poly.entity_id
_entity_poly.type
_entity_poly.pdbx_seq_one_letter_code
_entity_poly.pdbx_strand_id
1 'polypeptide(L)'
;MLNHEIVEVTLLEEAWNSDYRARRSTDSNLPDRLTFAIPVARDKAVIRMTRSKLLPVVMSDGESTRAANSFSEDASVFTDLSSCASMIVRRQSGSYMLRGTFVHQDVAWILHYETRHQRDVHQVTGMPHLISPYMAPNISNVGERHTERMIDNIIWHVIFSTESTTLNTENNTAQPDREGEEIDPSSERPTRHVVEIAFIVDFEDYCKWVKYVGMENTVSEMRLWYTFVAESINIRYQNIKDPDIAISTTVTVLRILNETDNANLFPNCKNTSVLIGEESLESLQIWYQNQDDLPTSDHYMLFTGLNLVSNQHGDIYGNAFLGTLCTVSSVSVVENDFNENVGHTCTHELAHSMSSDHDEENSKETKCDPDNLYIMSGYGSMPVDPAKEGNTWKFSPCSIASFKSYLR
;
A
#
# COMPACT_ATOMS: atom_id res chain seq x y z
N MET A 1 -7.24 -10.85 -23.69
CA MET A 1 -6.51 -9.66 -24.19
C MET A 1 -7.15 -8.46 -23.51
N LEU A 2 -6.39 -7.74 -22.68
CA LEU A 2 -6.85 -6.48 -22.12
C LEU A 2 -6.99 -5.48 -23.29
N ASN A 3 -8.17 -4.87 -23.43
CA ASN A 3 -8.41 -3.82 -24.40
C ASN A 3 -7.69 -2.56 -23.91
N HIS A 4 -6.46 -2.35 -24.39
CA HIS A 4 -5.76 -1.09 -24.18
C HIS A 4 -6.12 -0.12 -25.30
N GLU A 5 -6.35 1.13 -24.92
CA GLU A 5 -6.53 2.23 -25.87
C GLU A 5 -5.26 3.09 -25.87
N ILE A 6 -4.81 3.50 -27.06
CA ILE A 6 -3.73 4.49 -27.18
C ILE A 6 -4.35 5.87 -27.03
N VAL A 7 -3.83 6.66 -26.09
CA VAL A 7 -4.30 8.01 -25.79
C VAL A 7 -3.16 9.02 -25.77
N GLU A 8 -3.49 10.26 -26.13
CA GLU A 8 -2.58 11.40 -26.02
C GLU A 8 -2.92 12.21 -24.75
N VAL A 9 -2.03 12.14 -23.77
CA VAL A 9 -2.18 12.89 -22.52
C VAL A 9 -1.76 14.34 -22.74
N THR A 10 -2.68 15.28 -22.46
CA THR A 10 -2.41 16.71 -22.62
C THR A 10 -2.04 17.35 -21.29
N LEU A 11 -0.90 18.03 -21.23
CA LEU A 11 -0.57 18.92 -20.10
C LEU A 11 -1.42 20.19 -20.17
N LEU A 12 -2.13 20.50 -19.08
CA LEU A 12 -2.95 21.71 -18.97
C LEU A 12 -2.25 22.81 -18.16
N GLU A 13 -1.51 22.43 -17.12
CA GLU A 13 -0.89 23.39 -16.19
C GLU A 13 0.36 22.80 -15.54
N GLU A 14 1.39 23.63 -15.40
CA GLU A 14 2.52 23.42 -14.49
C GLU A 14 2.56 24.55 -13.49
N ALA A 15 2.63 24.23 -12.20
CA ALA A 15 2.81 25.23 -11.16
C ALA A 15 3.99 24.88 -10.25
N TRP A 16 4.77 25.91 -9.95
CA TRP A 16 5.95 25.84 -9.09
C TRP A 16 5.70 26.64 -7.83
N ASN A 17 6.12 26.14 -6.68
CA ASN A 17 6.11 26.87 -5.43
C ASN A 17 6.98 28.12 -5.59
N SER A 18 6.45 29.30 -5.25
CA SER A 18 7.16 30.58 -5.38
C SER A 18 8.37 30.71 -4.46
N ASP A 19 8.44 29.91 -3.40
CA ASP A 19 9.60 29.90 -2.50
C ASP A 19 10.79 29.16 -3.12
N TYR A 20 11.79 29.92 -3.56
CA TYR A 20 13.04 29.40 -4.13
C TYR A 20 13.82 28.50 -3.15
N ARG A 21 13.71 28.73 -1.83
CA ARG A 21 14.40 27.89 -0.83
C ARG A 21 13.76 26.51 -0.75
N ALA A 22 12.43 26.44 -0.84
CA ALA A 22 11.72 25.17 -0.90
C ALA A 22 12.17 24.34 -2.12
N ARG A 23 12.45 24.96 -3.27
CA ARG A 23 12.90 24.29 -4.51
C ARG A 23 14.30 23.66 -4.43
N ARG A 24 15.21 24.16 -3.60
CA ARG A 24 16.57 23.58 -3.48
C ARG A 24 16.63 22.35 -2.59
N SER A 25 15.60 22.11 -1.79
CA SER A 25 15.49 20.92 -0.92
C SER A 25 14.61 19.82 -1.52
N THR A 26 14.17 19.96 -2.77
CA THR A 26 13.24 18.99 -3.37
C THR A 26 13.99 17.83 -4.01
N ASP A 27 13.47 16.62 -3.81
CA ASP A 27 14.02 15.39 -4.38
C ASP A 27 13.86 15.31 -5.92
N SER A 28 13.51 16.38 -6.63
CA SER A 28 13.24 16.38 -8.08
C SER A 28 13.20 17.80 -8.68
N ASN A 29 13.58 17.95 -9.95
CA ASN A 29 13.48 19.17 -10.77
C ASN A 29 12.14 19.29 -11.51
N LEU A 30 11.13 18.50 -11.15
CA LEU A 30 9.76 18.64 -11.66
C LEU A 30 8.98 19.76 -10.93
N PRO A 31 7.90 20.30 -11.55
CA PRO A 31 6.99 21.23 -10.87
C PRO A 31 6.34 20.62 -9.62
N ASP A 32 5.82 21.47 -8.72
CA ASP A 32 5.14 21.02 -7.51
C ASP A 32 3.72 20.55 -7.78
N ARG A 33 3.09 21.08 -8.83
CA ARG A 33 1.76 20.68 -9.27
C ARG A 33 1.73 20.54 -10.78
N LEU A 34 1.05 19.49 -11.23
CA LEU A 34 0.81 19.19 -12.63
C LEU A 34 -0.66 18.89 -12.84
N THR A 35 -1.26 19.53 -13.83
CA THR A 35 -2.64 19.22 -14.25
C THR A 35 -2.61 18.57 -15.62
N PHE A 36 -3.15 17.37 -15.72
CA PHE A 36 -3.26 16.64 -16.97
C PHE A 36 -4.70 16.39 -17.37
N ALA A 37 -4.85 16.22 -18.67
CA ALA A 37 -6.06 15.94 -19.38
C ALA A 37 -5.88 14.58 -20.07
N ILE A 38 -6.57 13.55 -19.59
CA ILE A 38 -6.44 12.18 -20.07
C ILE A 38 -7.74 11.80 -20.77
N PRO A 39 -7.72 11.50 -22.08
CA PRO A 39 -8.87 10.93 -22.77
C PRO A 39 -9.24 9.58 -22.17
N VAL A 40 -10.51 9.37 -21.84
CA VAL A 40 -11.01 8.11 -21.28
C VAL A 40 -12.33 7.78 -21.96
N ALA A 41 -12.34 6.75 -22.82
CA ALA A 41 -13.49 6.38 -23.64
C ALA A 41 -14.07 7.59 -24.43
N ARG A 42 -15.29 8.05 -24.09
CA ARG A 42 -15.96 9.19 -24.74
C ARG A 42 -15.88 10.50 -23.94
N ASP A 43 -15.09 10.51 -22.88
CA ASP A 43 -14.95 11.64 -21.96
C ASP A 43 -13.47 11.96 -21.70
N LYS A 44 -13.21 12.87 -20.74
CA LYS A 44 -11.89 13.36 -20.41
C LYS A 44 -11.73 13.52 -18.90
N ALA A 45 -10.82 12.74 -18.32
CA ALA A 45 -10.41 12.92 -16.94
C ALA A 45 -9.45 14.12 -16.83
N VAL A 46 -9.70 15.00 -15.85
CA VAL A 46 -8.80 16.12 -15.53
C VAL A 46 -8.22 15.88 -14.14
N ILE A 47 -6.97 15.43 -14.10
CA ILE A 47 -6.27 15.06 -12.86
C ILE A 47 -5.36 16.21 -12.44
N ARG A 48 -5.54 16.68 -11.19
CA ARG A 48 -4.82 17.84 -10.63
C ARG A 48 -3.88 17.35 -9.55
N MET A 49 -2.67 16.98 -9.95
CA MET A 49 -1.78 16.27 -9.06
C MET A 49 -0.82 17.21 -8.32
N THR A 50 -0.49 16.82 -7.09
CA THR A 50 0.53 17.45 -6.27
C THR A 50 1.69 16.49 -6.10
N ARG A 51 2.92 17.01 -6.14
CA ARG A 51 4.12 16.21 -5.98
C ARG A 51 4.24 15.65 -4.55
N SER A 52 4.50 14.35 -4.45
CA SER A 52 4.77 13.65 -3.20
C SER A 52 6.22 13.79 -2.78
N LYS A 53 6.45 13.76 -1.47
CA LYS A 53 7.80 13.62 -0.91
C LYS A 53 8.24 12.18 -1.08
N LEU A 54 9.47 11.97 -1.54
CA LEU A 54 9.97 10.63 -1.74
C LEU A 54 10.42 9.99 -0.43
N LEU A 55 10.19 8.69 -0.30
CA LEU A 55 10.47 7.94 0.93
C LEU A 55 11.93 8.08 1.36
N PRO A 56 12.21 8.18 2.67
CA PRO A 56 13.58 8.06 3.17
C PRO A 56 14.07 6.62 2.98
N VAL A 57 15.27 6.44 2.42
CA VAL A 57 15.82 5.12 2.07
C VAL A 57 17.04 4.81 2.91
N VAL A 58 17.11 3.58 3.43
CA VAL A 58 18.25 3.06 4.16
C VAL A 58 18.63 1.70 3.57
N MET A 59 19.91 1.52 3.22
CA MET A 59 20.47 0.22 2.85
C MET A 59 21.18 -0.39 4.05
N SER A 60 21.16 -1.72 4.12
CA SER A 60 21.78 -2.51 5.20
C SER A 60 23.28 -2.35 5.42
N ASP A 61 24.04 -1.92 4.40
CA ASP A 61 25.49 -1.72 4.52
C ASP A 61 25.90 -0.35 5.08
N GLY A 62 24.94 0.53 5.37
CA GLY A 62 25.21 1.89 5.82
C GLY A 62 25.90 2.79 4.77
N GLU A 63 26.19 2.30 3.55
CA GLU A 63 26.81 3.10 2.47
C GLU A 63 25.79 4.05 1.80
N SER A 64 24.51 3.96 2.20
CA SER A 64 23.36 4.63 1.58
C SER A 64 23.14 6.08 1.98
N THR A 65 24.00 6.96 1.49
CA THR A 65 23.56 8.35 1.22
C THR A 65 23.94 8.82 -0.17
N ARG A 66 25.06 8.40 -0.75
CA ARG A 66 25.49 8.94 -2.05
C ARG A 66 24.69 8.41 -3.25
N ALA A 67 24.39 7.11 -3.30
CA ALA A 67 23.59 6.52 -4.39
C ALA A 67 22.08 6.81 -4.25
N ALA A 68 21.55 6.87 -3.02
CA ALA A 68 20.18 7.33 -2.77
C ALA A 68 19.95 8.82 -3.14
N ASN A 69 21.05 9.60 -3.22
CA ASN A 69 21.04 11.01 -3.61
C ASN A 69 21.35 11.25 -5.09
N SER A 70 21.81 10.25 -5.86
CA SER A 70 21.91 10.38 -7.33
C SER A 70 20.53 10.20 -7.93
N PHE A 71 19.73 11.25 -7.81
CA PHE A 71 18.33 11.23 -8.16
C PHE A 71 18.15 11.41 -9.68
N SER A 72 17.16 10.74 -10.27
CA SER A 72 16.70 11.11 -11.61
C SER A 72 16.01 12.47 -11.47
N GLU A 73 16.76 13.54 -11.72
CA GLU A 73 16.30 14.93 -11.56
C GLU A 73 14.94 15.18 -12.23
N ASP A 74 14.61 14.44 -13.28
CA ASP A 74 13.38 14.59 -14.05
C ASP A 74 12.30 13.54 -13.71
N ALA A 75 12.30 12.94 -12.53
CA ALA A 75 11.25 12.00 -12.09
C ALA A 75 10.71 12.31 -10.70
N SER A 76 9.43 12.03 -10.45
CA SER A 76 8.81 12.11 -9.11
C SER A 76 7.48 11.36 -9.07
N VAL A 77 6.90 11.25 -7.87
CA VAL A 77 5.54 10.74 -7.66
C VAL A 77 4.58 11.90 -7.44
N PHE A 78 3.38 11.79 -8.00
CA PHE A 78 2.34 12.80 -7.95
C PHE A 78 1.00 12.16 -7.59
N THR A 79 0.21 12.84 -6.77
CA THR A 79 -1.07 12.34 -6.28
C THR A 79 -2.22 13.33 -6.46
N ASP A 80 -3.43 12.82 -6.67
CA ASP A 80 -4.68 13.59 -6.65
C ASP A 80 -5.76 12.81 -5.89
N LEU A 81 -6.01 13.20 -4.64
CA LEU A 81 -7.00 12.54 -3.78
C LEU A 81 -8.42 12.61 -4.35
N SER A 82 -8.76 13.66 -5.10
CA SER A 82 -10.12 13.81 -5.66
C SER A 82 -10.42 12.78 -6.75
N SER A 83 -9.37 12.38 -7.48
CA SER A 83 -9.43 11.39 -8.55
C SER A 83 -8.80 10.05 -8.13
N CYS A 84 -8.52 9.85 -6.83
CA CYS A 84 -7.79 8.70 -6.30
C CYS A 84 -6.53 8.34 -7.13
N ALA A 85 -5.79 9.34 -7.59
CA ALA A 85 -4.68 9.15 -8.52
C ALA A 85 -3.34 9.05 -7.80
N SER A 86 -2.52 8.07 -8.17
CA SER A 86 -1.09 7.97 -7.83
C SER A 86 -0.32 7.73 -9.12
N MET A 87 0.66 8.58 -9.42
CA MET A 87 1.36 8.58 -10.70
C MET A 87 2.86 8.78 -10.52
N ILE A 88 3.65 7.88 -11.10
CA ILE A 88 5.05 8.14 -11.41
C ILE A 88 5.09 9.01 -12.66
N VAL A 89 5.67 10.20 -12.53
CA VAL A 89 5.81 11.17 -13.62
C VAL A 89 7.28 11.34 -13.95
N ARG A 90 7.63 11.26 -15.23
CA ARG A 90 8.97 11.54 -15.74
C ARG A 90 8.92 12.61 -16.81
N ARG A 91 9.91 13.49 -16.85
CA ARG A 91 10.10 14.46 -17.92
C ARG A 91 11.26 14.03 -18.81
N GLN A 92 11.03 13.96 -20.11
CA GLN A 92 12.06 13.66 -21.10
C GLN A 92 11.92 14.61 -22.27
N SER A 93 12.97 15.37 -22.56
CA SER A 93 13.00 16.32 -23.69
C SER A 93 11.83 17.32 -23.70
N GLY A 94 11.40 17.76 -22.52
CA GLY A 94 10.28 18.71 -22.35
C GLY A 94 8.88 18.08 -22.36
N SER A 95 8.76 16.77 -22.57
CA SER A 95 7.50 16.04 -22.55
C SER A 95 7.38 15.14 -21.32
N TYR A 96 6.15 14.86 -20.88
CA TYR A 96 5.88 14.05 -19.69
C TYR A 96 5.46 12.63 -20.04
N MET A 97 6.05 11.66 -19.35
CA MET A 97 5.63 10.27 -19.31
C MET A 97 4.94 10.02 -17.97
N LEU A 98 3.78 9.37 -18.01
CA LEU A 98 2.97 9.11 -16.83
C LEU A 98 2.75 7.60 -16.73
N ARG A 99 2.91 7.06 -15.54
CA ARG A 99 2.58 5.68 -15.20
C ARG A 99 1.89 5.64 -13.85
N GLY A 100 0.77 4.95 -13.74
CA GLY A 100 0.09 4.78 -12.46
C GLY A 100 -1.40 4.55 -12.64
N THR A 101 -2.17 4.93 -11.62
CA THR A 101 -3.61 4.65 -11.54
C THR A 101 -4.41 5.87 -11.14
N PHE A 102 -5.69 5.88 -11.50
CA PHE A 102 -6.66 6.89 -11.10
C PHE A 102 -8.09 6.36 -11.21
N VAL A 103 -9.04 7.07 -10.62
CA VAL A 103 -10.48 6.81 -10.73
C VAL A 103 -11.16 7.96 -11.45
N HIS A 104 -11.99 7.64 -12.45
CA HIS A 104 -12.84 8.59 -13.16
C HIS A 104 -14.22 7.97 -13.36
N GLN A 105 -15.28 8.68 -12.97
CA GLN A 105 -16.68 8.21 -13.06
C GLN A 105 -16.90 6.82 -12.45
N ASP A 106 -16.35 6.60 -11.24
CA ASP A 106 -16.41 5.31 -10.54
C ASP A 106 -15.79 4.12 -11.29
N VAL A 107 -14.96 4.39 -12.30
CA VAL A 107 -14.13 3.38 -12.96
C VAL A 107 -12.67 3.66 -12.64
N ALA A 108 -11.97 2.62 -12.20
CA ALA A 108 -10.53 2.69 -12.00
C ALA A 108 -9.80 2.44 -13.32
N TRP A 109 -8.72 3.18 -13.55
CA TRP A 109 -7.95 3.17 -14.78
C TRP A 109 -6.48 3.02 -14.47
N ILE A 110 -5.78 2.28 -15.33
CA ILE A 110 -4.33 2.19 -15.36
C ILE A 110 -3.84 2.97 -16.57
N LEU A 111 -2.80 3.77 -16.36
CA LEU A 111 -2.10 4.51 -17.40
C LEU A 111 -0.64 4.07 -17.44
N HIS A 112 -0.15 3.76 -18.63
CA HIS A 112 1.27 3.50 -18.89
C HIS A 112 1.73 4.30 -20.09
N TYR A 113 3.03 4.58 -20.20
CA TYR A 113 3.63 5.07 -21.44
C TYR A 113 4.22 3.91 -22.23
N GLU A 114 4.17 3.99 -23.56
CA GLU A 114 4.81 2.97 -24.40
C GLU A 114 6.33 3.06 -24.35
N THR A 115 6.98 1.90 -24.21
CA THR A 115 8.41 1.77 -24.42
C THR A 115 8.78 2.01 -25.88
N ARG A 116 10.05 2.35 -26.16
CA ARG A 116 10.53 2.57 -27.53
C ARG A 116 10.22 1.39 -28.46
N HIS A 117 10.33 0.17 -27.95
CA HIS A 117 10.06 -1.04 -28.73
C HIS A 117 8.58 -1.15 -29.14
N GLN A 118 7.65 -0.74 -28.26
CA GLN A 118 6.21 -0.75 -28.56
C GLN A 118 5.83 0.35 -29.57
N ARG A 119 6.45 1.53 -29.48
CA ARG A 119 6.21 2.63 -30.43
C ARG A 119 6.58 2.27 -31.87
N ASP A 120 7.69 1.54 -32.05
CA ASP A 120 8.14 1.08 -33.36
C ASP A 120 7.13 0.10 -33.99
N VAL A 121 6.43 -0.70 -33.16
CA VAL A 121 5.39 -1.63 -33.60
C VAL A 121 4.10 -0.89 -33.97
N HIS A 122 3.70 0.11 -33.19
CA HIS A 122 2.45 0.85 -33.41
C HIS A 122 2.55 2.04 -34.38
N GLN A 123 3.76 2.38 -34.85
CA GLN A 123 4.03 3.48 -35.80
C GLN A 123 3.48 4.84 -35.34
N VAL A 124 3.45 5.10 -34.02
CA VAL A 124 2.90 6.33 -33.46
C VAL A 124 3.99 7.39 -33.32
N THR A 125 3.71 8.61 -33.77
CA THR A 125 4.58 9.78 -33.54
C THR A 125 4.24 10.43 -32.20
N GLY A 126 5.22 10.60 -31.31
CA GLY A 126 5.04 11.24 -30.00
C GLY A 126 5.38 10.31 -28.83
N MET A 127 4.88 10.64 -27.64
CA MET A 127 4.92 9.76 -26.46
C MET A 127 3.50 9.30 -26.13
N PRO A 128 2.96 8.29 -26.84
CA PRO A 128 1.64 7.77 -26.56
C PRO A 128 1.59 7.08 -25.19
N HIS A 129 0.42 7.17 -24.57
CA HIS A 129 0.09 6.41 -23.38
C HIS A 129 -0.90 5.30 -23.73
N LEU A 130 -0.78 4.17 -23.05
CA LEU A 130 -1.76 3.10 -23.04
C LEU A 130 -2.64 3.30 -21.81
N ILE A 131 -3.95 3.32 -22.02
CA ILE A 131 -4.94 3.32 -20.95
C ILE A 131 -5.77 2.04 -21.01
N SER A 132 -6.06 1.47 -19.85
CA SER A 132 -6.99 0.34 -19.72
C SER A 132 -7.77 0.45 -18.42
N PRO A 133 -9.00 -0.10 -18.36
CA PRO A 133 -9.68 -0.28 -17.10
C PRO A 133 -8.80 -1.08 -16.13
N TYR A 134 -8.74 -0.64 -14.89
CA TYR A 134 -8.12 -1.39 -13.80
C TYR A 134 -8.99 -2.61 -13.54
N MET A 135 -8.45 -3.78 -13.81
CA MET A 135 -9.04 -5.02 -13.33
C MET A 135 -8.33 -5.35 -12.03
N ALA A 136 -9.10 -5.50 -10.94
CA ALA A 136 -8.54 -6.12 -9.75
C ALA A 136 -7.83 -7.41 -10.17
N PRO A 137 -6.65 -7.72 -9.60
CA PRO A 137 -6.07 -9.03 -9.82
C PRO A 137 -7.12 -10.09 -9.43
N ASN A 138 -7.05 -11.28 -10.02
CA ASN A 138 -7.77 -12.42 -9.45
C ASN A 138 -7.15 -12.65 -8.05
N ILE A 139 -7.73 -12.05 -7.02
CA ILE A 139 -7.27 -12.07 -5.63
C ILE A 139 -7.54 -13.44 -4.99
N SER A 140 -7.82 -14.49 -5.77
CA SER A 140 -8.17 -15.83 -5.28
C SER A 140 -7.12 -16.46 -4.35
N ASN A 141 -5.99 -15.79 -4.16
CA ASN A 141 -4.87 -16.20 -3.38
C ASN A 141 -4.30 -14.99 -2.60
N VAL A 142 -5.06 -14.40 -1.68
CA VAL A 142 -4.45 -13.65 -0.57
C VAL A 142 -4.67 -14.49 0.67
N GLY A 143 -3.61 -14.76 1.41
CA GLY A 143 -3.67 -15.60 2.59
C GLY A 143 -3.93 -14.75 3.83
N GLU A 144 -4.83 -15.20 4.71
CA GLU A 144 -4.95 -14.62 6.04
C GLU A 144 -4.71 -15.68 7.12
N ARG A 145 -4.18 -15.26 8.27
CA ARG A 145 -3.94 -16.16 9.40
C ARG A 145 -4.53 -15.60 10.68
N HIS A 146 -5.58 -16.27 11.18
CA HIS A 146 -6.09 -16.02 12.53
C HIS A 146 -5.10 -16.52 13.60
N THR A 147 -4.90 -15.74 14.65
CA THR A 147 -3.91 -15.99 15.71
C THR A 147 -4.33 -17.07 16.74
N GLU A 148 -5.40 -17.84 16.50
CA GLU A 148 -6.02 -18.76 17.47
C GLU A 148 -5.16 -19.95 17.95
N ARG A 149 -3.87 -20.05 17.59
CA ARG A 149 -2.97 -21.14 18.06
C ARG A 149 -1.56 -20.73 18.49
N MET A 150 -1.31 -19.46 18.79
CA MET A 150 0.00 -19.00 19.31
C MET A 150 0.05 -18.70 20.81
N ILE A 151 -1.04 -18.90 21.55
CA ILE A 151 -1.02 -18.81 23.03
C ILE A 151 -0.46 -20.09 23.69
N ASP A 152 -0.53 -21.25 23.02
CA ASP A 152 -0.14 -22.52 23.65
C ASP A 152 1.34 -22.93 23.49
N ASN A 153 2.14 -22.25 22.65
CA ASN A 153 3.53 -22.68 22.39
C ASN A 153 4.63 -21.64 22.67
N ILE A 154 4.30 -20.44 23.16
CA ILE A 154 5.31 -19.42 23.54
C ILE A 154 5.39 -19.21 25.07
N ILE A 155 4.55 -19.88 25.87
CA ILE A 155 4.52 -19.72 27.35
C ILE A 155 5.41 -20.72 28.13
N TRP A 156 6.13 -21.64 27.47
CA TRP A 156 6.86 -22.70 28.20
C TRP A 156 8.37 -22.57 28.36
N HIS A 157 9.00 -21.45 27.98
CA HIS A 157 10.38 -21.20 28.38
C HIS A 157 10.56 -19.78 28.89
N VAL A 158 10.94 -19.68 30.17
CA VAL A 158 11.49 -18.52 30.90
C VAL A 158 10.46 -17.68 31.70
N ILE A 159 9.93 -18.23 32.81
CA ILE A 159 10.27 -17.85 34.20
C ILE A 159 9.23 -18.38 35.20
N PHE A 160 9.77 -19.09 36.20
CA PHE A 160 9.13 -19.56 37.42
C PHE A 160 8.67 -18.40 38.33
N SER A 161 7.51 -18.62 38.96
CA SER A 161 7.06 -18.12 40.27
C SER A 161 7.12 -16.62 40.55
N THR A 162 5.96 -16.01 40.76
CA THR A 162 5.46 -15.76 42.13
C THR A 162 3.97 -15.40 42.09
N GLU A 163 3.28 -15.85 43.13
CA GLU A 163 1.83 -15.88 43.31
C GLU A 163 1.18 -14.49 43.23
N SER A 164 0.07 -14.35 42.49
CA SER A 164 -0.88 -13.28 42.73
C SER A 164 -2.10 -13.85 43.44
N THR A 165 -2.23 -13.45 44.69
CA THR A 165 -3.38 -13.61 45.57
C THR A 165 -4.61 -12.94 44.96
N THR A 166 -5.74 -13.60 45.16
CA THR A 166 -7.10 -13.10 44.93
C THR A 166 -7.37 -11.84 45.75
N LEU A 167 -8.27 -10.97 45.29
CA LEU A 167 -9.29 -10.33 46.13
C LEU A 167 -10.39 -9.64 45.31
N ASN A 168 -11.60 -9.86 45.81
CA ASN A 168 -12.93 -9.46 45.34
C ASN A 168 -13.24 -7.95 45.49
N THR A 169 -14.48 -7.63 45.09
CA THR A 169 -15.43 -6.62 45.61
C THR A 169 -15.56 -5.33 44.78
N GLU A 170 -16.73 -4.71 44.62
CA GLU A 170 -18.14 -5.03 44.91
C GLU A 170 -18.99 -3.99 44.14
N ASN A 171 -20.26 -4.33 43.94
CA ASN A 171 -21.32 -3.43 43.49
C ASN A 171 -21.44 -2.18 44.39
N ASN A 172 -21.76 -1.03 43.81
CA ASN A 172 -22.70 -0.11 44.43
C ASN A 172 -23.38 0.84 43.42
N THR A 173 -24.69 0.73 43.38
CA THR A 173 -25.68 1.64 42.81
C THR A 173 -25.77 2.97 43.57
N ALA A 174 -25.79 4.10 42.86
CA ALA A 174 -26.60 5.27 43.22
C ALA A 174 -26.63 6.29 42.06
N GLN A 175 -27.83 6.51 41.52
CA GLN A 175 -28.20 7.64 40.66
C GLN A 175 -28.64 8.81 41.56
N PRO A 176 -28.44 10.07 41.15
CA PRO A 176 -29.62 10.92 41.05
C PRO A 176 -29.64 11.82 39.81
N ASP A 177 -30.87 12.08 39.40
CA ASP A 177 -31.29 12.91 38.27
C ASP A 177 -30.78 14.35 38.34
N ARG A 178 -30.32 14.88 37.20
CA ARG A 178 -30.34 16.31 36.89
C ARG A 178 -30.78 16.53 35.46
N GLU A 179 -31.75 17.43 35.37
CA GLU A 179 -32.45 17.91 34.19
C GLU A 179 -31.52 18.65 33.22
N GLY A 180 -31.70 18.37 31.93
CA GLY A 180 -31.76 19.37 30.87
C GLY A 180 -30.50 20.17 30.57
N GLU A 181 -29.56 19.57 29.86
CA GLU A 181 -28.77 20.30 28.87
C GLU A 181 -28.95 19.58 27.54
N GLU A 182 -29.70 20.20 26.64
CA GLU A 182 -29.90 19.77 25.26
C GLU A 182 -28.53 19.92 24.58
N ILE A 183 -27.75 18.84 24.61
CA ILE A 183 -26.47 18.75 23.91
C ILE A 183 -26.83 18.81 22.42
N ASP A 184 -26.61 19.99 21.84
CA ASP A 184 -26.46 20.16 20.40
C ASP A 184 -25.62 18.99 19.88
N PRO A 185 -26.14 18.11 18.99
CA PRO A 185 -25.36 17.05 18.37
C PRO A 185 -24.35 17.75 17.46
N SER A 186 -23.33 18.31 18.09
CA SER A 186 -22.22 18.96 17.43
C SER A 186 -21.70 17.94 16.43
N SER A 187 -21.50 18.40 15.21
CA SER A 187 -20.86 17.67 14.13
C SER A 187 -19.52 17.11 14.61
N GLU A 188 -19.53 15.96 15.28
CA GLU A 188 -18.32 15.33 15.77
C GLU A 188 -17.46 15.04 14.54
N ARG A 189 -16.27 15.64 14.54
CA ARG A 189 -15.31 15.38 13.48
C ARG A 189 -14.86 13.93 13.63
N PRO A 190 -14.63 13.20 12.53
CA PRO A 190 -14.19 11.82 12.61
C PRO A 190 -12.91 11.71 13.43
N THR A 191 -12.79 10.64 14.22
CA THR A 191 -11.55 10.30 14.91
C THR A 191 -10.48 10.01 13.87
N ARG A 192 -9.34 10.68 13.98
CA ARG A 192 -8.26 10.62 12.97
C ARG A 192 -7.13 9.72 13.44
N HIS A 193 -6.79 8.74 12.62
CA HIS A 193 -5.65 7.86 12.82
C HIS A 193 -4.65 8.03 11.68
N VAL A 194 -3.36 8.01 12.03
CA VAL A 194 -2.25 7.91 11.09
C VAL A 194 -1.55 6.60 11.41
N VAL A 195 -1.48 5.69 10.44
CA VAL A 195 -0.75 4.42 10.59
C VAL A 195 0.66 4.60 10.05
N GLU A 196 1.66 4.43 10.91
CA GLU A 196 3.07 4.48 10.57
C GLU A 196 3.55 3.12 10.06
N ILE A 197 4.09 3.07 8.83
CA ILE A 197 4.50 1.82 8.19
C ILE A 197 5.99 1.86 7.88
N ALA A 198 6.73 0.82 8.23
CA ALA A 198 8.07 0.59 7.71
C ALA A 198 8.00 -0.33 6.50
N PHE A 199 8.54 0.10 5.37
CA PHE A 199 8.72 -0.75 4.20
C PHE A 199 10.08 -1.43 4.27
N ILE A 200 10.08 -2.75 4.09
CA ILE A 200 11.28 -3.57 4.03
C ILE A 200 11.28 -4.26 2.67
N VAL A 201 12.41 -4.24 1.97
CA VAL A 201 12.53 -4.86 0.65
C VAL A 201 13.62 -5.90 0.70
N ASP A 202 13.27 -7.12 0.33
CA ASP A 202 14.18 -8.25 0.37
C ASP A 202 15.25 -8.18 -0.74
N PHE A 203 16.27 -9.04 -0.63
CA PHE A 203 17.38 -9.01 -1.58
C PHE A 203 16.99 -9.49 -2.98
N GLU A 204 15.96 -10.33 -3.11
CA GLU A 204 15.50 -10.85 -4.39
C GLU A 204 14.74 -9.79 -5.19
N ASP A 205 13.95 -8.95 -4.52
CA ASP A 205 13.33 -7.77 -5.12
C ASP A 205 14.40 -6.77 -5.61
N TYR A 206 15.39 -6.46 -4.76
CA TYR A 206 16.54 -5.65 -5.14
C TYR A 206 17.25 -6.21 -6.38
N CYS A 207 17.47 -7.52 -6.43
CA CYS A 207 18.09 -8.18 -7.59
C CYS A 207 17.23 -8.09 -8.86
N LYS A 208 15.90 -8.14 -8.76
CA LYS A 208 15.00 -7.90 -9.90
C LYS A 208 15.17 -6.46 -10.41
N TRP A 209 15.23 -5.46 -9.54
CA TRP A 209 15.50 -4.08 -9.95
C TRP A 209 16.84 -3.92 -10.63
N VAL A 210 17.92 -4.48 -10.08
CA VAL A 210 19.25 -4.46 -10.73
C VAL A 210 19.19 -5.01 -12.16
N LYS A 211 18.40 -6.08 -12.39
CA LYS A 211 18.20 -6.64 -13.74
C LYS A 211 17.40 -5.70 -14.66
N TYR A 212 16.41 -4.98 -14.13
CA TYR A 212 15.54 -4.09 -14.92
C TYR A 212 16.18 -2.75 -15.28
N VAL A 213 16.87 -2.11 -14.33
CA VAL A 213 17.33 -0.71 -14.47
C VAL A 213 18.85 -0.53 -14.36
N GLY A 214 19.57 -1.61 -14.03
CA GLY A 214 21.00 -1.58 -13.77
C GLY A 214 21.33 -1.06 -12.38
N MET A 215 22.44 -1.56 -11.82
CA MET A 215 22.87 -1.29 -10.43
C MET A 215 22.95 0.20 -10.08
N GLU A 216 23.40 1.05 -11.00
CA GLU A 216 23.55 2.49 -10.77
C GLU A 216 22.22 3.21 -10.52
N ASN A 217 21.12 2.73 -11.11
CA ASN A 217 19.80 3.37 -11.00
C ASN A 217 18.89 2.68 -9.97
N THR A 218 19.20 1.45 -9.56
CA THR A 218 18.36 0.59 -8.73
C THR A 218 17.72 1.32 -7.54
N VAL A 219 18.53 1.92 -6.66
CA VAL A 219 18.02 2.57 -5.44
C VAL A 219 17.08 3.74 -5.75
N SER A 220 17.41 4.55 -6.77
CA SER A 220 16.58 5.69 -7.15
C SER A 220 15.23 5.25 -7.75
N GLU A 221 15.23 4.17 -8.53
CA GLU A 221 14.04 3.61 -9.17
C GLU A 221 13.15 2.89 -8.15
N MET A 222 13.74 2.13 -7.24
CA MET A 222 13.06 1.56 -6.07
C MET A 222 12.41 2.66 -5.22
N ARG A 223 13.14 3.74 -4.91
CA ARG A 223 12.60 4.87 -4.14
C ARG A 223 11.37 5.47 -4.80
N LEU A 224 11.39 5.67 -6.12
CA LEU A 224 10.23 6.15 -6.88
C LEU A 224 9.07 5.16 -6.84
N TRP A 225 9.34 3.88 -7.10
CA TRP A 225 8.34 2.83 -7.10
C TRP A 225 7.63 2.69 -5.76
N TYR A 226 8.40 2.53 -4.68
CA TYR A 226 7.85 2.36 -3.35
C TYR A 226 7.20 3.62 -2.80
N THR A 227 7.61 4.81 -3.25
CA THR A 227 6.84 6.04 -2.98
C THR A 227 5.47 5.97 -3.67
N PHE A 228 5.41 5.53 -4.92
CA PHE A 228 4.15 5.34 -5.64
C PHE A 228 3.24 4.32 -4.95
N VAL A 229 3.80 3.20 -4.45
CA VAL A 229 3.08 2.20 -3.67
C VAL A 229 2.55 2.80 -2.36
N ALA A 230 3.40 3.50 -1.60
CA ALA A 230 3.01 4.15 -0.34
C ALA A 230 1.83 5.13 -0.52
N GLU A 231 1.90 5.96 -1.55
CA GLU A 231 0.83 6.89 -1.87
C GLU A 231 -0.45 6.18 -2.33
N SER A 232 -0.31 5.08 -3.07
CA SER A 232 -1.45 4.26 -3.50
C SER A 232 -2.20 3.64 -2.32
N ILE A 233 -1.49 3.27 -1.24
CA ILE A 233 -2.09 2.82 0.03
C ILE A 233 -2.79 3.99 0.72
N ASN A 234 -2.06 5.09 0.92
CA ASN A 234 -2.55 6.26 1.63
C ASN A 234 -3.83 6.84 1.01
N ILE A 235 -3.88 6.93 -0.33
CA ILE A 235 -5.06 7.38 -1.07
C ILE A 235 -6.27 6.50 -0.80
N ARG A 236 -6.12 5.16 -0.78
CA ARG A 236 -7.23 4.23 -0.52
C ARG A 236 -7.79 4.39 0.90
N TYR A 237 -6.91 4.53 1.90
CA TYR A 237 -7.35 4.81 3.28
C TYR A 237 -8.00 6.19 3.43
N GLN A 238 -7.44 7.24 2.82
CA GLN A 238 -8.05 8.57 2.83
C GLN A 238 -9.36 8.65 2.02
N ASN A 239 -9.62 7.67 1.15
CA ASN A 239 -10.87 7.58 0.42
C ASN A 239 -12.03 7.06 1.28
N ILE A 240 -11.80 6.59 2.52
CA ILE A 240 -12.86 6.22 3.46
C ILE A 240 -13.75 7.45 3.73
N LYS A 241 -15.06 7.31 3.46
CA LYS A 241 -16.09 8.33 3.69
C LYS A 241 -17.01 7.88 4.82
N ASP A 242 -16.48 7.80 6.03
CA ASP A 242 -17.24 7.48 7.25
C ASP A 242 -17.22 8.69 8.20
N PRO A 243 -18.34 9.05 8.85
CA PRO A 243 -18.40 10.20 9.74
C PRO A 243 -17.63 10.00 11.06
N ASP A 244 -17.39 8.75 11.47
CA ASP A 244 -16.81 8.46 12.80
C ASP A 244 -15.30 8.26 12.72
N ILE A 245 -14.76 7.87 11.56
CA ILE A 245 -13.34 7.50 11.41
C ILE A 245 -12.73 8.06 10.12
N ALA A 246 -11.49 8.53 10.24
CA ALA A 246 -10.64 8.89 9.12
C ALA A 246 -9.25 8.30 9.32
N ILE A 247 -8.76 7.57 8.32
CA ILE A 247 -7.47 6.87 8.36
C ILE A 247 -6.58 7.42 7.26
N SER A 248 -5.31 7.61 7.58
CA SER A 248 -4.25 7.91 6.62
C SER A 248 -3.03 7.06 6.97
N THR A 249 -2.10 6.94 6.03
CA THR A 249 -0.86 6.20 6.26
C THR A 249 0.35 7.07 5.97
N THR A 250 1.47 6.76 6.63
CA THR A 250 2.77 7.36 6.35
C THR A 250 3.84 6.28 6.40
N VAL A 251 4.76 6.29 5.44
CA VAL A 251 5.90 5.37 5.47
C VAL A 251 7.08 6.05 6.14
N THR A 252 7.58 5.44 7.21
CA THR A 252 8.66 5.98 8.06
C THR A 252 10.04 5.75 7.45
N VAL A 253 10.21 4.60 6.78
CA VAL A 253 11.46 4.19 6.11
C VAL A 253 11.18 3.21 4.99
N LEU A 254 12.01 3.27 3.94
CA LEU A 254 12.23 2.20 2.98
C LEU A 254 13.59 1.55 3.27
N ARG A 255 13.58 0.39 3.92
CA ARG A 255 14.77 -0.42 4.21
C ARG A 255 14.99 -1.43 3.09
N ILE A 256 16.12 -1.34 2.40
CA ILE A 256 16.49 -2.30 1.35
C ILE A 256 17.57 -3.24 1.91
N LEU A 257 17.27 -4.53 1.92
CA LEU A 257 18.14 -5.56 2.48
C LEU A 257 19.26 -5.93 1.52
N ASN A 258 20.46 -6.13 2.06
CA ASN A 258 21.54 -6.80 1.34
C ASN A 258 21.41 -8.33 1.48
N GLU A 259 22.28 -9.07 0.79
CA GLU A 259 22.27 -10.54 0.82
C GLU A 259 22.45 -11.12 2.24
N THR A 260 23.26 -10.49 3.09
CA THR A 260 23.53 -10.98 4.45
C THR A 260 22.30 -10.81 5.35
N ASP A 261 21.68 -9.63 5.34
CA ASP A 261 20.48 -9.37 6.12
C ASP A 261 19.31 -10.23 5.63
N ASN A 262 19.19 -10.42 4.32
CA ASN A 262 18.20 -11.32 3.75
C ASN A 262 18.43 -12.77 4.18
N ALA A 263 19.68 -13.23 4.20
CA ALA A 263 20.02 -14.56 4.70
C ALA A 263 19.74 -14.70 6.21
N ASN A 264 19.80 -13.62 6.97
CA ASN A 264 19.41 -13.61 8.39
C ASN A 264 17.89 -13.61 8.58
N LEU A 265 17.15 -12.90 7.72
CA LEU A 265 15.69 -12.90 7.69
C LEU A 265 15.15 -14.27 7.27
N PHE A 266 15.75 -14.89 6.25
CA PHE A 266 15.32 -16.17 5.67
C PHE A 266 16.45 -17.21 5.66
N PRO A 267 16.90 -17.70 6.83
CA PRO A 267 18.06 -18.61 6.91
C PRO A 267 17.84 -19.95 6.19
N ASN A 268 16.58 -20.37 6.04
CA ASN A 268 16.18 -21.63 5.44
C ASN A 268 15.76 -21.51 3.96
N CYS A 269 15.66 -20.30 3.40
CA CYS A 269 15.16 -20.08 2.03
C CYS A 269 16.29 -19.90 1.00
N LYS A 270 17.40 -20.64 1.14
CA LYS A 270 18.51 -20.56 0.18
C LYS A 270 18.16 -21.28 -1.12
N ASN A 271 18.24 -20.57 -2.24
CA ASN A 271 17.98 -21.07 -3.61
C ASN A 271 16.54 -21.54 -3.87
N THR A 272 15.54 -20.92 -3.25
CA THR A 272 14.12 -21.18 -3.58
C THR A 272 13.62 -20.10 -4.54
N SER A 273 12.75 -20.48 -5.49
CA SER A 273 12.02 -19.51 -6.33
C SER A 273 10.71 -19.06 -5.69
N VAL A 274 10.46 -19.51 -4.46
CA VAL A 274 9.19 -19.41 -3.76
C VAL A 274 9.46 -19.06 -2.29
N LEU A 275 8.57 -18.26 -1.73
CA LEU A 275 8.54 -17.89 -0.32
C LEU A 275 7.20 -18.34 0.30
N ILE A 276 7.22 -19.03 1.44
CA ILE A 276 6.00 -19.47 2.12
C ILE A 276 5.51 -18.33 3.02
N GLY A 277 4.31 -17.80 2.75
CA GLY A 277 3.78 -16.61 3.41
C GLY A 277 3.72 -16.75 4.94
N GLU A 278 3.22 -17.89 5.43
CA GLU A 278 3.07 -18.09 6.89
C GLU A 278 4.42 -18.14 7.62
N GLU A 279 5.41 -18.80 7.04
CA GLU A 279 6.78 -18.87 7.60
C GLU A 279 7.48 -17.51 7.51
N SER A 280 7.14 -16.73 6.48
CA SER A 280 7.74 -15.41 6.25
C SER A 280 7.25 -14.36 7.23
N LEU A 281 5.97 -14.41 7.59
CA LEU A 281 5.43 -13.56 8.65
C LEU A 281 6.11 -13.83 9.99
N GLU A 282 6.27 -15.10 10.37
CA GLU A 282 6.96 -15.47 11.61
C GLU A 282 8.43 -15.04 11.60
N SER A 283 9.11 -15.23 10.46
CA SER A 283 10.50 -14.84 10.29
C SER A 283 10.69 -13.32 10.36
N LEU A 284 9.82 -12.56 9.69
CA LEU A 284 9.82 -11.10 9.71
C LEU A 284 9.55 -10.57 11.12
N GLN A 285 8.55 -11.13 11.81
CA GLN A 285 8.22 -10.78 13.19
C GLN A 285 9.45 -10.91 14.10
N ILE A 286 10.19 -12.00 13.99
CA ILE A 286 11.39 -12.23 14.81
C ILE A 286 12.51 -11.28 14.38
N TRP A 287 12.71 -11.11 13.07
CA TRP A 287 13.83 -10.34 12.53
C TRP A 287 13.75 -8.86 12.91
N TYR A 288 12.60 -8.19 12.72
CA TYR A 288 12.52 -6.73 12.89
C TYR A 288 12.71 -6.33 14.37
N GLN A 289 12.28 -7.17 15.31
CA GLN A 289 12.46 -6.93 16.75
C GLN A 289 13.93 -6.93 17.19
N ASN A 290 14.82 -7.48 16.36
CA ASN A 290 16.26 -7.51 16.60
C ASN A 290 17.02 -6.42 15.81
N GLN A 291 16.33 -5.46 15.19
CA GLN A 291 16.94 -4.37 14.44
C GLN A 291 16.93 -3.08 15.26
N ASP A 292 18.11 -2.65 15.71
CA ASP A 292 18.28 -1.40 16.48
C ASP A 292 18.18 -0.15 15.60
N ASP A 293 18.31 -0.29 14.28
CA ASP A 293 18.39 0.79 13.31
C ASP A 293 17.09 1.00 12.50
N LEU A 294 16.05 0.23 12.81
CA LEU A 294 14.73 0.37 12.20
C LEU A 294 13.86 1.31 13.06
N PRO A 295 13.27 2.38 12.50
CA PRO A 295 12.34 3.23 13.24
C PRO A 295 11.14 2.42 13.72
N THR A 296 10.71 2.67 14.97
CA THR A 296 9.44 2.15 15.48
C THR A 296 8.33 2.58 14.54
N SER A 297 7.51 1.62 14.11
CA SER A 297 6.36 1.81 13.24
C SER A 297 5.20 0.96 13.75
N ASP A 298 3.96 1.34 13.42
CA ASP A 298 2.76 0.59 13.78
C ASP A 298 2.65 -0.73 13.01
N HIS A 299 3.26 -0.80 11.83
CA HIS A 299 3.27 -1.96 10.93
C HIS A 299 4.59 -2.10 10.16
N TYR A 300 5.04 -3.32 9.92
CA TYR A 300 6.21 -3.62 9.07
C TYR A 300 5.79 -4.45 7.86
N MET A 301 5.95 -3.89 6.66
CA MET A 301 5.53 -4.52 5.41
C MET A 301 6.76 -4.92 4.60
N LEU A 302 6.93 -6.22 4.40
CA LEU A 302 8.00 -6.78 3.58
C LEU A 302 7.54 -6.96 2.14
N PHE A 303 8.37 -6.53 1.20
CA PHE A 303 8.22 -6.77 -0.21
C PHE A 303 9.24 -7.80 -0.67
N THR A 304 8.77 -8.81 -1.40
CA THR A 304 9.62 -9.86 -1.97
C THR A 304 9.58 -9.89 -3.48
N GLY A 305 10.74 -10.17 -4.08
CA GLY A 305 10.87 -10.51 -5.48
C GLY A 305 10.58 -11.98 -5.77
N LEU A 306 10.25 -12.81 -4.78
CA LEU A 306 9.92 -14.22 -4.99
C LEU A 306 8.41 -14.43 -5.18
N ASN A 307 8.04 -15.57 -5.77
CA ASN A 307 6.65 -16.00 -5.84
C ASN A 307 6.19 -16.38 -4.43
N LEU A 308 5.17 -15.71 -3.90
CA LEU A 308 4.67 -16.00 -2.56
C LEU A 308 3.66 -17.15 -2.64
N VAL A 309 3.70 -18.10 -1.70
CA VAL A 309 2.74 -19.21 -1.63
C VAL A 309 2.18 -19.37 -0.23
N SER A 310 0.93 -19.77 -0.13
CA SER A 310 0.33 -20.31 1.10
C SER A 310 0.36 -21.83 1.08
N ASN A 311 0.62 -22.43 2.24
CA ASN A 311 0.46 -23.86 2.43
C ASN A 311 -0.97 -24.37 2.14
N GLN A 312 -1.97 -23.48 2.19
CA GLN A 312 -3.38 -23.82 2.04
C GLN A 312 -3.93 -23.48 0.64
N HIS A 313 -3.48 -22.37 0.04
CA HIS A 313 -4.12 -21.77 -1.14
C HIS A 313 -3.25 -21.74 -2.41
N GLY A 314 -1.99 -22.18 -2.37
CA GLY A 314 -1.09 -22.08 -3.52
C GLY A 314 -0.48 -20.69 -3.67
N ASP A 315 -0.26 -20.20 -4.89
CA ASP A 315 0.42 -18.91 -5.18
C ASP A 315 -0.36 -17.71 -4.65
N ILE A 316 0.08 -17.04 -3.60
CA ILE A 316 -0.59 -15.85 -3.03
C ILE A 316 0.10 -14.54 -3.41
N TYR A 317 -0.58 -13.40 -3.36
CA TYR A 317 0.04 -12.08 -3.59
C TYR A 317 0.47 -11.37 -2.31
N GLY A 318 -0.14 -11.71 -1.20
CA GLY A 318 0.18 -11.16 0.11
C GLY A 318 -0.31 -12.05 1.24
N ASN A 319 0.22 -11.79 2.44
CA ASN A 319 -0.20 -12.42 3.68
C ASN A 319 0.02 -11.48 4.85
N ALA A 320 -0.89 -11.50 5.82
CA ALA A 320 -0.83 -10.72 7.04
C ALA A 320 -1.48 -11.44 8.23
N PHE A 321 -1.09 -11.06 9.44
CA PHE A 321 -1.80 -11.49 10.65
C PHE A 321 -3.02 -10.60 10.91
N LEU A 322 -4.17 -11.23 11.14
CA LEU A 322 -5.41 -10.52 11.44
C LEU A 322 -5.37 -9.82 12.81
N GLY A 323 -5.73 -8.55 12.86
CA GLY A 323 -5.96 -7.79 14.10
C GLY A 323 -4.69 -7.54 14.92
N THR A 324 -3.55 -7.41 14.25
CA THR A 324 -2.24 -7.30 14.90
C THR A 324 -1.57 -5.92 14.78
N LEU A 325 -2.25 -4.90 14.22
CA LEU A 325 -1.71 -3.54 14.15
C LEU A 325 -1.22 -3.05 15.53
N CYS A 326 -0.07 -2.37 15.58
CA CYS A 326 0.55 -1.90 16.83
C CYS A 326 0.91 -3.01 17.85
N THR A 327 1.02 -4.27 17.39
CA THR A 327 1.54 -5.38 18.21
C THR A 327 2.88 -5.88 17.67
N VAL A 328 3.52 -6.79 18.40
CA VAL A 328 4.74 -7.45 17.92
C VAL A 328 4.53 -8.28 16.65
N SER A 329 3.29 -8.69 16.36
CA SER A 329 2.92 -9.42 15.15
C SER A 329 2.42 -8.50 14.03
N SER A 330 2.62 -7.17 14.14
CA SER A 330 2.18 -6.24 13.10
C SER A 330 3.06 -6.28 11.86
N VAL A 331 2.90 -7.34 11.09
CA VAL A 331 3.72 -7.62 9.92
C VAL A 331 2.86 -8.13 8.76
N SER A 332 3.28 -7.78 7.55
CA SER A 332 2.74 -8.34 6.31
C SER A 332 3.87 -8.63 5.33
N VAL A 333 3.62 -9.55 4.40
CA VAL A 333 4.52 -9.86 3.29
C VAL A 333 3.73 -9.73 2.00
N VAL A 334 4.29 -9.04 1.01
CA VAL A 334 3.67 -8.78 -0.28
C VAL A 334 4.63 -9.14 -1.40
N GLU A 335 4.14 -9.89 -2.39
CA GLU A 335 4.87 -10.09 -3.64
C GLU A 335 4.87 -8.81 -4.46
N ASN A 336 6.07 -8.36 -4.87
CA ASN A 336 6.20 -7.26 -5.81
C ASN A 336 6.25 -7.81 -7.24
N ASP A 337 5.12 -7.71 -7.94
CA ASP A 337 4.95 -8.09 -9.34
C ASP A 337 5.21 -6.93 -10.32
N PHE A 338 5.66 -5.78 -9.80
CA PHE A 338 6.06 -4.58 -10.55
C PHE A 338 4.93 -3.98 -11.40
N ASN A 339 3.68 -4.21 -11.02
CA ASN A 339 2.51 -3.58 -11.62
C ASN A 339 1.73 -2.71 -10.60
N GLU A 340 0.69 -2.04 -11.09
CA GLU A 340 -0.06 -1.03 -10.34
C GLU A 340 -0.96 -1.63 -9.25
N ASN A 341 -1.13 -2.95 -9.23
CA ASN A 341 -1.93 -3.68 -8.23
C ASN A 341 -1.20 -3.84 -6.90
N VAL A 342 0.13 -3.73 -6.85
CA VAL A 342 0.90 -3.87 -5.58
C VAL A 342 0.34 -2.95 -4.50
N GLY A 343 -0.01 -1.71 -4.85
CA GLY A 343 -0.64 -0.78 -3.90
C GLY A 343 -2.00 -1.25 -3.37
N HIS A 344 -2.78 -1.98 -4.16
CA HIS A 344 -4.04 -2.59 -3.72
C HIS A 344 -3.75 -3.75 -2.76
N THR A 345 -2.86 -4.68 -3.11
CA THR A 345 -2.46 -5.80 -2.25
C THR A 345 -1.93 -5.31 -0.91
N CYS A 346 -1.02 -4.33 -0.89
CA CYS A 346 -0.54 -3.73 0.37
C CYS A 346 -1.67 -3.12 1.21
N THR A 347 -2.66 -2.50 0.55
CA THR A 347 -3.81 -1.91 1.25
C THR A 347 -4.65 -3.01 1.90
N HIS A 348 -4.85 -4.12 1.20
CA HIS A 348 -5.56 -5.31 1.66
C HIS A 348 -4.85 -5.96 2.87
N GLU A 349 -3.54 -6.23 2.76
CA GLU A 349 -2.77 -6.82 3.87
C GLU A 349 -2.75 -5.94 5.13
N LEU A 350 -2.65 -4.61 4.94
CA LEU A 350 -2.70 -3.69 6.06
C LEU A 350 -4.09 -3.69 6.73
N ALA A 351 -5.16 -3.90 5.96
CA ALA A 351 -6.52 -3.94 6.49
C ALA A 351 -6.78 -5.22 7.31
N HIS A 352 -6.19 -6.36 6.94
CA HIS A 352 -6.15 -7.53 7.82
C HIS A 352 -5.50 -7.19 9.16
N SER A 353 -4.39 -6.45 9.16
CA SER A 353 -3.74 -6.02 10.42
C SER A 353 -4.67 -5.15 11.29
N MET A 354 -5.62 -4.42 10.69
CA MET A 354 -6.68 -3.67 11.39
C MET A 354 -7.97 -4.48 11.61
N SER A 355 -7.86 -5.81 11.64
CA SER A 355 -8.94 -6.75 11.94
C SER A 355 -10.08 -6.81 10.91
N SER A 356 -9.85 -6.37 9.67
CA SER A 356 -10.80 -6.68 8.59
C SER A 356 -10.54 -8.08 8.05
N ASP A 357 -11.52 -8.96 8.19
CA ASP A 357 -11.58 -10.20 7.41
C ASP A 357 -11.91 -9.89 5.94
N HIS A 358 -11.86 -10.91 5.10
CA HIS A 358 -12.42 -10.84 3.75
C HIS A 358 -13.92 -10.54 3.76
N ASP A 359 -14.42 -9.88 2.71
CA ASP A 359 -15.83 -9.52 2.58
C ASP A 359 -16.74 -10.76 2.55
N GLU A 360 -16.32 -11.85 1.91
CA GLU A 360 -17.06 -13.13 1.86
C GLU A 360 -17.25 -13.82 3.21
N GLU A 361 -16.34 -13.64 4.16
CA GLU A 361 -16.43 -14.28 5.47
C GLU A 361 -17.54 -13.63 6.30
N ASN A 362 -17.82 -12.37 5.99
CA ASN A 362 -18.91 -11.58 6.54
C ASN A 362 -20.23 -11.73 5.74
N SER A 363 -20.32 -12.67 4.80
CA SER A 363 -21.47 -12.89 3.90
C SER A 363 -22.82 -13.18 4.58
N LYS A 364 -22.83 -13.44 5.90
CA LYS A 364 -24.08 -13.49 6.69
C LYS A 364 -24.72 -12.11 6.86
N GLU A 365 -23.94 -11.04 6.74
CA GLU A 365 -24.41 -9.67 6.64
C GLU A 365 -24.58 -9.30 5.17
N THR A 366 -25.80 -8.96 4.75
CA THR A 366 -26.16 -8.68 3.35
C THR A 366 -25.45 -7.48 2.70
N LYS A 367 -24.48 -6.85 3.38
CA LYS A 367 -23.82 -5.62 2.97
C LYS A 367 -22.43 -5.82 2.36
N CYS A 368 -21.82 -6.99 2.53
CA CYS A 368 -20.43 -7.25 2.13
C CYS A 368 -20.37 -8.49 1.25
N ASP A 369 -21.07 -8.40 0.11
CA ASP A 369 -21.01 -9.41 -0.92
C ASP A 369 -19.64 -9.35 -1.62
N PRO A 370 -18.87 -10.45 -1.69
CA PRO A 370 -17.56 -10.49 -2.36
C PRO A 370 -17.64 -10.11 -3.85
N ASP A 371 -18.79 -10.31 -4.50
CA ASP A 371 -19.02 -9.87 -5.88
C ASP A 371 -19.03 -8.34 -6.00
N ASN A 372 -18.99 -7.59 -4.89
CA ASN A 372 -18.84 -6.13 -4.91
C ASN A 372 -17.42 -5.65 -5.16
N LEU A 373 -16.41 -6.52 -5.10
CA LEU A 373 -15.02 -6.22 -5.46
C LEU A 373 -14.44 -5.01 -4.72
N TYR A 374 -14.85 -4.82 -3.46
CA TYR A 374 -14.17 -3.89 -2.56
C TYR A 374 -12.75 -4.38 -2.27
N ILE A 375 -11.95 -3.53 -1.63
CA ILE A 375 -10.54 -3.83 -1.33
C ILE A 375 -10.37 -5.18 -0.62
N MET A 376 -11.29 -5.57 0.27
CA MET A 376 -11.20 -6.81 1.06
C MET A 376 -11.96 -7.99 0.44
N SER A 377 -12.34 -7.94 -0.83
CA SER A 377 -12.85 -9.13 -1.50
C SER A 377 -11.72 -10.15 -1.68
N GLY A 378 -11.87 -11.37 -1.16
CA GLY A 378 -10.87 -12.43 -1.26
C GLY A 378 -10.89 -13.17 -2.60
N TYR A 379 -11.77 -12.79 -3.54
CA TYR A 379 -11.67 -13.23 -4.93
C TYR A 379 -12.26 -12.23 -5.93
N GLY A 380 -11.64 -12.13 -7.10
CA GLY A 380 -12.21 -11.40 -8.24
C GLY A 380 -13.20 -12.26 -9.01
N SER A 381 -14.45 -11.79 -9.18
CA SER A 381 -15.37 -12.38 -10.14
C SER A 381 -15.18 -11.77 -11.53
N MET A 382 -14.99 -12.64 -12.54
CA MET A 382 -14.93 -12.26 -13.94
C MET A 382 -16.16 -12.83 -14.68
N PRO A 383 -16.88 -12.02 -15.47
CA PRO A 383 -16.63 -10.61 -15.77
C PRO A 383 -17.01 -9.68 -14.62
N VAL A 384 -16.21 -8.63 -14.42
CA VAL A 384 -16.54 -7.54 -13.49
C VAL A 384 -17.77 -6.78 -13.99
N ASP A 385 -18.75 -6.57 -13.12
CA ASP A 385 -19.86 -5.65 -13.38
C ASP A 385 -19.31 -4.21 -13.46
N PRO A 386 -19.52 -3.48 -14.58
CA PRO A 386 -19.06 -2.10 -14.70
C PRO A 386 -19.50 -1.17 -13.55
N ALA A 387 -20.63 -1.46 -12.90
CA ALA A 387 -21.09 -0.70 -11.74
C ALA A 387 -20.20 -0.86 -10.49
N LYS A 388 -19.27 -1.81 -10.51
CA LYS A 388 -18.44 -2.22 -9.37
C LYS A 388 -16.94 -1.99 -9.60
N GLU A 389 -16.53 -1.55 -10.79
CA GLU A 389 -15.10 -1.38 -11.16
C GLU A 389 -14.34 -0.43 -10.20
N GLY A 390 -15.00 0.63 -9.72
CA GLY A 390 -14.41 1.59 -8.79
C GLY A 390 -14.36 1.13 -7.33
N ASN A 391 -14.95 -0.01 -6.98
CA ASN A 391 -14.94 -0.51 -5.60
C ASN A 391 -13.56 -1.00 -5.16
N THR A 392 -12.67 -1.31 -6.12
CA THR A 392 -11.26 -1.68 -5.89
C THR A 392 -10.41 -0.58 -5.23
N TRP A 393 -10.99 0.61 -5.06
CA TRP A 393 -10.45 1.78 -4.37
C TRP A 393 -11.24 2.18 -3.12
N LYS A 394 -12.19 1.34 -2.70
CA LYS A 394 -13.11 1.59 -1.59
C LYS A 394 -13.08 0.38 -0.65
N PHE A 395 -13.16 0.65 0.64
CA PHE A 395 -13.43 -0.38 1.63
C PHE A 395 -14.94 -0.62 1.71
N SER A 396 -15.32 -1.87 1.99
CA SER A 396 -16.73 -2.19 2.24
C SER A 396 -17.17 -1.61 3.58
N PRO A 397 -18.49 -1.49 3.82
CA PRO A 397 -19.00 -1.14 5.14
C PRO A 397 -18.55 -2.10 6.26
N CYS A 398 -18.27 -3.37 5.97
CA CYS A 398 -17.80 -4.34 6.97
C CYS A 398 -16.36 -4.05 7.37
N SER A 399 -15.46 -3.82 6.41
CA SER A 399 -14.07 -3.45 6.72
C SER A 399 -14.03 -2.17 7.56
N ILE A 400 -14.85 -1.17 7.21
CA ILE A 400 -14.94 0.08 7.99
C ILE A 400 -15.46 -0.20 9.41
N ALA A 401 -16.43 -1.10 9.58
CA ALA A 401 -16.91 -1.50 10.90
C ALA A 401 -15.82 -2.20 11.72
N SER A 402 -15.03 -3.09 11.11
CA SER A 402 -13.87 -3.73 11.74
C SER A 402 -12.83 -2.70 12.18
N PHE A 403 -12.47 -1.76 11.31
CA PHE A 403 -11.52 -0.69 11.65
C PHE A 403 -12.00 0.13 12.84
N LYS A 404 -13.31 0.48 12.88
CA LYS A 404 -13.90 1.19 14.01
C LYS A 404 -13.90 0.36 15.29
N SER A 405 -14.13 -0.94 15.21
CA SER A 405 -14.08 -1.81 16.38
C SER A 405 -12.65 -1.97 16.92
N TYR A 406 -11.66 -1.95 16.02
CA TYR A 406 -10.27 -2.18 16.37
C TYR A 406 -9.56 -0.93 16.92
N LEU A 407 -9.81 0.24 16.30
CA LEU A 407 -9.10 1.49 16.58
C LEU A 407 -9.75 2.37 17.67
N ARG A 408 -10.90 1.96 18.20
CA ARG A 408 -11.58 2.59 19.34
C ARG A 408 -11.03 2.05 20.66
#